data_AF-A0A016W923-F1
#
_entry.id   AF-A0A016W923-F1
#
_cell.length_a   1.000
_cell.length_b   1.000
_cell.length_c   1.000
_cell.angle_alpha   90.00
_cell.angle_beta   90.00
_cell.angle_gamma   90.00
#
_symmetry.space_group_name_H-M   'P 1'
#
loop_
_entity.id
_entity.type
_entity.pdbx_description
1 polymer ?
#
loop_
_entity_poly.entity_id
_entity_poly.type
_entity_poly.pdbx_seq_one_letter_code
_entity_poly.pdbx_strand_id
1 'polypeptide(L)'
;MNFLCRKSNLRIKVMHDPMAMRPFMGYNFGRYLQHWINLGKAPHKVPKIFHVNWFRETKDHKFLWPGYGDNIRVLDWILKRVDGVEDIAEETPIGYIPKRGSVNLDGLPRVDWTELMSIPKQYWEEDVEESKHFIQSQVGPDLPKPIADQLEALEKRIKAL
;
A
#
# COMPACT_ATOMS: atom_id res chain seq x y z
N MET A 1 -3.57 -1.66 0.93
CA MET A 1 -4.94 -1.64 0.39
C MET A 1 -5.35 -0.18 0.39
N ASN A 2 -5.85 0.40 -0.72
CA ASN A 2 -6.14 1.84 -0.74
C ASN A 2 -7.35 2.13 0.16
N PHE A 3 -7.18 3.11 1.05
CA PHE A 3 -8.23 3.61 1.93
C PHE A 3 -8.77 4.94 1.39
N LEU A 4 -10.08 5.02 1.16
CA LEU A 4 -10.74 6.30 0.83
C LEU A 4 -11.47 6.85 2.04
N CYS A 5 -11.28 8.13 2.32
CA CYS A 5 -12.05 8.88 3.30
C CYS A 5 -13.29 9.48 2.63
N ARG A 6 -14.50 9.08 3.07
CA ARG A 6 -15.75 9.73 2.65
C ARG A 6 -16.24 10.60 3.81
N LYS A 7 -16.33 11.92 3.59
CA LYS A 7 -16.95 12.84 4.55
C LYS A 7 -18.47 12.69 4.48
N SER A 8 -19.03 11.96 5.44
CA SER A 8 -20.44 12.09 5.85
C SER A 8 -20.48 12.11 7.37
N ASN A 9 -20.81 13.29 7.93
CA ASN A 9 -21.05 13.64 9.34
C ASN A 9 -20.51 12.68 10.43
N LEU A 10 -19.47 13.16 11.13
CA LEU A 10 -18.92 12.69 12.42
C LEU A 10 -18.35 11.26 12.48
N ARG A 11 -17.16 11.10 11.90
CA ARG A 11 -15.99 10.25 12.27
C ARG A 11 -15.24 9.90 10.98
N ILE A 12 -13.93 10.09 10.93
CA ILE A 12 -13.11 9.61 9.80
C ILE A 12 -13.16 8.09 9.86
N LYS A 13 -13.97 7.47 9.00
CA LYS A 13 -14.05 6.02 8.88
C LYS A 13 -13.14 5.61 7.73
N VAL A 14 -12.10 4.86 8.08
CA VAL A 14 -11.25 4.17 7.11
C VAL A 14 -12.10 3.13 6.40
N MET A 15 -12.16 3.20 5.08
CA MET A 15 -12.92 2.26 4.26
C MET A 15 -11.98 1.58 3.28
N HIS A 16 -12.04 0.25 3.26
CA HIS A 16 -11.39 -0.54 2.23
C HIS A 16 -12.00 -0.22 0.86
N ASP A 17 -11.16 0.27 -0.06
CA ASP A 17 -11.49 0.43 -1.46
C ASP A 17 -10.48 -0.32 -2.35
N PRO A 18 -10.73 -1.61 -2.61
CA PRO A 18 -9.83 -2.41 -3.43
C PRO A 18 -9.76 -1.82 -4.84
N MET A 19 -8.54 -1.47 -5.26
CA MET A 19 -8.23 -0.89 -6.57
C MET A 19 -8.97 0.43 -6.88
N ALA A 20 -9.51 1.12 -5.87
CA ALA A 20 -10.41 2.28 -6.05
C ALA A 20 -11.67 1.95 -6.90
N MET A 21 -12.07 0.67 -6.93
CA MET A 21 -13.13 0.16 -7.79
C MET A 21 -14.42 -0.16 -7.04
N ARG A 22 -14.48 -0.01 -5.71
CA ARG A 22 -15.65 -0.40 -4.90
C ARG A 22 -16.99 0.13 -5.41
N PRO A 23 -17.15 1.42 -5.80
CA PRO A 23 -18.42 1.91 -6.35
C PRO A 23 -18.62 1.60 -7.84
N PHE A 24 -17.64 0.98 -8.50
CA PHE A 24 -17.60 0.79 -9.96
C PHE A 24 -17.53 -0.68 -10.39
N MET A 25 -17.67 -1.64 -9.47
CA MET A 25 -17.60 -3.06 -9.81
C MET A 25 -18.85 -3.51 -10.58
N GLY A 26 -18.65 -3.92 -11.84
CA GLY A 26 -19.72 -4.43 -12.70
C GLY A 26 -19.93 -5.95 -12.64
N TYR A 27 -19.10 -6.69 -11.91
CA TYR A 27 -19.19 -8.15 -11.76
C TYR A 27 -18.52 -8.62 -10.45
N ASN A 28 -18.63 -9.91 -10.14
CA ASN A 28 -18.12 -10.52 -8.91
C ASN A 28 -16.64 -10.16 -8.64
N PHE A 29 -16.37 -9.69 -7.41
CA PHE A 29 -15.06 -9.18 -7.01
C PHE A 29 -13.96 -10.25 -7.00
N GLY A 30 -14.27 -11.49 -6.62
CA GLY A 30 -13.31 -12.61 -6.68
C GLY A 30 -12.86 -12.91 -8.11
N ARG A 31 -13.80 -12.88 -9.07
CA ARG A 31 -13.47 -12.99 -10.51
C ARG A 31 -12.64 -11.83 -11.00
N TYR A 32 -12.88 -10.62 -10.50
CA TYR A 32 -12.07 -9.45 -10.82
C TYR A 32 -10.62 -9.62 -10.36
N LEU A 33 -10.41 -10.08 -9.12
CA LEU A 33 -9.07 -10.40 -8.62
C LEU A 33 -8.40 -11.51 -9.45
N GLN A 34 -9.15 -12.55 -9.82
CA GLN A 34 -8.64 -13.63 -10.65
C GLN A 34 -8.25 -13.16 -12.06
N HIS A 35 -8.98 -12.21 -12.63
CA HIS A 35 -8.64 -11.58 -13.90
C HIS A 35 -7.29 -10.86 -13.82
N TRP A 36 -7.07 -10.06 -12.78
CA TRP A 36 -5.79 -9.38 -12.55
C TRP A 36 -4.62 -10.36 -12.37
N ILE A 37 -4.83 -11.45 -11.64
CA ILE A 37 -3.81 -12.51 -11.50
C ILE A 37 -3.45 -13.11 -12.87
N ASN A 38 -4.44 -13.31 -13.73
CA ASN A 38 -4.21 -13.88 -15.06
C ASN A 38 -3.45 -12.93 -15.99
N LEU A 39 -3.61 -11.60 -15.84
CA LEU A 39 -2.80 -10.62 -16.57
C LEU A 39 -1.32 -10.69 -16.21
N GLY A 40 -0.96 -11.17 -15.01
CA GLY A 40 0.44 -11.39 -14.60
C GLY A 40 1.12 -12.59 -15.25
N LYS A 41 0.40 -13.41 -16.01
CA LYS A 41 0.94 -14.61 -16.66
C LYS A 41 1.48 -14.27 -18.06
N ALA A 42 2.46 -15.04 -18.52
CA ALA A 42 2.96 -14.94 -19.88
C ALA A 42 1.81 -15.07 -20.91
N PRO A 43 1.85 -14.34 -22.05
CA PRO A 43 2.97 -13.54 -22.56
C PRO A 43 2.97 -12.06 -22.10
N HIS A 44 2.12 -11.70 -21.14
CA HIS A 44 1.95 -10.30 -20.75
C HIS A 44 3.15 -9.77 -19.94
N LYS A 45 3.57 -8.54 -20.23
CA LYS A 45 4.49 -7.78 -19.38
C LYS A 45 3.68 -6.87 -18.48
N VAL A 46 3.69 -7.15 -17.17
CA VAL A 46 2.98 -6.34 -16.18
C VAL A 46 3.89 -5.26 -15.57
N PRO A 47 3.35 -4.07 -15.27
CA PRO A 47 4.11 -3.00 -14.64
C PRO A 47 4.43 -3.35 -13.18
N LYS A 48 5.45 -2.69 -12.62
CA LYS A 48 5.70 -2.70 -11.18
C LYS A 48 4.52 -2.02 -10.46
N ILE A 49 4.12 -2.57 -9.31
CA ILE A 49 3.01 -2.06 -8.49
C ILE A 49 3.60 -1.35 -7.27
N PHE A 50 3.09 -0.16 -6.97
CA PHE A 50 3.51 0.66 -5.84
C PHE A 50 2.29 1.10 -5.02
N HIS A 51 2.49 1.24 -3.72
CA HIS A 51 1.50 1.79 -2.79
C HIS A 51 2.10 3.02 -2.10
N VAL A 52 1.35 4.12 -2.11
CA VAL A 52 1.80 5.40 -1.55
C VAL A 52 0.80 5.89 -0.51
N ASN A 53 1.30 6.54 0.53
CA ASN A 53 0.46 7.20 1.53
C ASN A 53 0.93 8.64 1.75
N TRP A 54 0.20 9.60 1.16
CA TRP A 54 0.48 11.03 1.31
C TRP A 54 -0.08 11.64 2.60
N PHE A 55 -0.91 10.88 3.33
CA PHE A 55 -1.75 11.39 4.42
C PHE A 55 -1.34 10.85 5.78
N ARG A 56 -0.10 10.37 5.90
CA ARG A 56 0.42 9.90 7.19
C ARG A 56 0.57 11.08 8.14
N GLU A 57 -0.05 10.99 9.31
CA GLU A 57 -0.04 12.04 10.34
C GLU A 57 0.83 11.63 11.53
N THR A 58 1.40 12.63 12.21
CA THR A 58 1.98 12.48 13.55
C THR A 58 0.88 12.35 14.61
N LYS A 59 1.28 12.04 15.85
CA LYS A 59 0.37 12.07 17.02
C LYS A 59 -0.30 13.44 17.25
N ASP A 60 0.31 14.51 16.74
CA ASP A 60 -0.20 15.89 16.84
C ASP A 60 -1.06 16.29 15.63
N HIS A 61 -1.52 15.33 14.82
CA HIS A 61 -2.35 15.56 13.62
C HIS A 61 -1.70 16.46 12.57
N LYS A 62 -0.37 16.37 12.42
CA LYS A 62 0.38 17.06 11.36
C LYS A 62 0.82 16.06 10.31
N PHE A 63 0.71 16.42 9.04
CA PHE A 63 1.22 15.57 7.97
C PHE A 63 2.74 15.42 8.04
N LEU A 64 3.21 14.17 7.94
CA LEU A 64 4.63 13.85 7.87
C LEU A 64 5.24 14.18 6.51
N TRP A 65 4.41 14.30 5.48
CA TRP A 65 4.81 14.61 4.11
C TRP A 65 4.12 15.89 3.63
N PRO A 66 4.85 16.85 3.02
CA PRO A 66 4.27 18.11 2.55
C PRO A 66 3.21 17.93 1.44
N GLY A 67 3.32 16.88 0.63
CA GLY A 67 2.35 16.56 -0.41
C GLY A 67 2.45 17.44 -1.66
N TYR A 68 1.38 17.47 -2.46
CA TYR A 68 1.26 18.30 -3.65
C TYR A 68 2.42 18.14 -4.64
N GLY A 69 3.11 19.23 -4.98
CA GLY A 69 4.22 19.24 -5.92
C GLY A 69 5.40 18.38 -5.45
N ASP A 70 5.59 18.25 -4.13
CA ASP A 70 6.69 17.45 -3.58
C ASP A 70 6.51 15.94 -3.81
N ASN A 71 5.30 15.48 -4.15
CA ASN A 71 5.07 14.09 -4.54
C ASN A 71 5.91 13.67 -5.76
N ILE A 72 6.39 14.62 -6.57
CA ILE A 72 7.32 14.35 -7.68
C ILE A 72 8.58 13.61 -7.22
N ARG A 73 9.02 13.82 -5.97
CA ARG A 73 10.23 13.18 -5.39
C ARG A 73 10.03 11.68 -5.21
N VAL A 74 8.81 11.25 -4.89
CA VAL A 74 8.46 9.84 -4.79
C VAL A 74 8.24 9.24 -6.18
N LEU A 75 7.68 10.00 -7.13
CA LEU A 75 7.58 9.57 -8.51
C LEU A 75 8.96 9.37 -9.16
N ASP A 76 9.92 10.26 -8.89
CA ASP A 76 11.33 10.10 -9.31
C ASP A 76 11.93 8.79 -8.78
N TRP A 77 11.69 8.46 -7.51
CA TRP A 77 12.12 7.18 -6.95
C TRP A 77 11.45 5.98 -7.64
N ILE A 78 10.14 6.07 -7.92
CA ILE A 78 9.41 5.03 -8.67
C ILE A 78 10.00 4.82 -10.06
N LEU A 79 10.31 5.91 -10.79
CA LEU A 79 10.93 5.84 -12.12
C LEU A 79 12.29 5.14 -12.07
N LYS A 80 13.16 5.51 -11.13
CA LYS A 80 14.46 4.84 -10.92
C LYS A 80 14.28 3.35 -10.60
N ARG A 81 13.25 2.97 -9.84
CA ARG A 81 12.93 1.55 -9.59
C ARG A 81 12.48 0.85 -10.86
N VAL A 82 11.69 1.50 -11.72
CA VAL A 82 11.28 0.94 -13.02
C VAL A 82 12.48 0.74 -13.94
N ASP A 83 13.43 1.68 -13.94
CA ASP A 83 14.68 1.62 -14.74
C ASP A 83 15.70 0.60 -14.23
N GLY A 84 15.40 -0.10 -13.12
CA GLY A 84 16.25 -1.20 -12.61
C GLY A 84 17.31 -0.75 -11.61
N VAL A 85 17.22 0.46 -11.06
CA VAL A 85 18.10 0.87 -9.95
C VAL A 85 17.65 0.14 -8.68
N GLU A 86 18.43 -0.84 -8.22
CA GLU A 86 18.05 -1.69 -7.09
C GLU A 86 18.50 -1.16 -5.73
N ASP A 87 19.68 -0.54 -5.65
CA ASP A 87 20.31 -0.12 -4.39
C ASP A 87 19.60 1.06 -3.68
N ILE A 88 18.54 1.62 -4.29
CA ILE A 88 17.73 2.71 -3.72
C ILE A 88 16.57 2.23 -2.84
N ALA A 89 16.39 0.91 -2.70
CA ALA A 89 15.31 0.30 -1.92
C ALA A 89 15.82 -0.71 -0.90
N GLU A 90 15.17 -0.79 0.25
CA GLU A 90 15.41 -1.81 1.26
C GLU A 90 14.17 -2.70 1.44
N GLU A 91 14.40 -3.98 1.72
CA GLU A 91 13.35 -4.95 1.94
C GLU A 91 12.78 -4.81 3.35
N THR A 92 11.46 -4.82 3.45
CA THR A 92 10.72 -4.83 4.72
C THR A 92 9.59 -5.85 4.65
N PRO A 93 8.96 -6.20 5.78
CA PRO A 93 7.84 -7.13 5.81
C PRO A 93 6.64 -6.76 4.91
N ILE A 94 6.48 -5.49 4.56
CA ILE A 94 5.40 -5.00 3.70
C ILE A 94 5.83 -4.83 2.23
N GLY A 95 7.08 -5.14 1.91
CA GLY A 95 7.69 -4.98 0.59
C GLY A 95 8.90 -4.05 0.59
N TYR A 96 9.24 -3.53 -0.57
CA TYR A 96 10.38 -2.62 -0.73
C TYR A 96 9.99 -1.17 -0.41
N ILE A 97 10.75 -0.53 0.48
CA ILE A 97 10.63 0.90 0.78
C ILE A 97 11.88 1.65 0.30
N PRO A 98 11.82 2.99 0.13
CA PRO A 98 13.01 3.76 -0.19
C PRO A 98 14.04 3.69 0.94
N LYS A 99 15.32 3.43 0.61
CA LYS A 99 16.42 3.63 1.56
C LYS A 99 16.55 5.08 1.96
N ARG A 100 17.06 5.34 3.17
CA ARG A 100 17.39 6.71 3.58
C ARG A 100 18.38 7.35 2.60
N GLY A 101 18.06 8.55 2.12
CA GLY A 101 18.86 9.29 1.15
C GLY A 101 18.57 8.95 -0.32
N SER A 102 17.72 7.97 -0.61
CA SER A 102 17.36 7.65 -2.00
C SER A 102 16.22 8.51 -2.57
N VAL A 103 15.50 9.21 -1.69
CA VAL A 103 14.53 10.25 -2.04
C VAL A 103 15.15 11.60 -1.74
N ASN A 104 15.12 12.52 -2.71
CA ASN A 104 15.61 13.87 -2.53
C ASN A 104 14.69 14.63 -1.56
N LEU A 105 15.23 15.07 -0.42
CA LEU A 105 14.53 15.89 0.59
C LEU A 105 15.03 17.35 0.62
N ASP A 106 15.90 17.73 -0.31
CA ASP A 106 16.48 19.07 -0.37
C ASP A 106 15.39 20.14 -0.56
N GLY A 107 15.47 21.20 0.24
CA GLY A 107 14.52 22.30 0.24
C GLY A 107 13.18 22.00 0.92
N LEU A 108 12.98 20.80 1.49
CA LEU A 108 11.80 20.49 2.28
C LEU A 108 11.93 21.00 3.72
N PRO A 109 10.82 21.36 4.39
CA PRO A 109 10.81 21.48 5.84
C PRO A 109 11.28 20.17 6.47
N ARG A 110 11.73 20.21 7.72
CA ARG A 110 12.27 19.02 8.41
C ARG A 110 11.28 17.84 8.36
N VAL A 111 11.53 16.89 7.47
CA VAL A 111 10.79 15.62 7.35
C VAL A 111 11.43 14.61 8.30
N ASP A 112 10.63 14.05 9.21
CA ASP A 112 11.07 12.93 10.03
C ASP A 112 11.01 11.64 9.20
N TRP A 113 12.15 11.28 8.59
CA TRP A 113 12.26 10.07 7.77
C TRP A 113 11.97 8.79 8.56
N THR A 114 12.43 8.74 9.82
CA THR A 114 12.30 7.55 10.66
C THR A 114 10.83 7.31 11.00
N GLU A 115 10.09 8.36 11.36
CA GLU A 115 8.64 8.24 11.59
C GLU A 115 7.88 7.96 10.29
N LEU A 116 8.21 8.68 9.20
CA LEU A 116 7.57 8.54 7.88
C LEU A 116 7.65 7.12 7.33
N MET A 117 8.78 6.44 7.51
CA MET A 117 9.02 5.07 7.04
C MET A 117 8.82 3.99 8.12
N SER A 118 8.35 4.36 9.32
CA SER A 118 8.18 3.39 10.41
C SER A 118 7.09 2.36 10.10
N ILE A 119 7.32 1.11 10.51
CA ILE A 119 6.43 -0.05 10.34
C ILE A 119 6.13 -0.61 11.75
N PRO A 120 5.26 0.05 12.54
CA PRO A 120 4.98 -0.40 13.89
C PRO A 120 4.23 -1.75 13.89
N LYS A 121 4.80 -2.76 14.55
CA LYS A 121 4.30 -4.15 14.53
C LYS A 121 2.81 -4.24 14.88
N GLN A 122 2.40 -3.66 16.01
CA GLN A 122 1.02 -3.73 16.49
C GLN A 122 0.02 -3.19 15.46
N TYR A 123 0.32 -2.05 14.85
CA TYR A 123 -0.54 -1.46 13.81
C TYR A 123 -0.71 -2.40 12.61
N TRP A 124 0.38 -3.04 12.18
CA TRP A 124 0.33 -3.96 11.05
C TRP A 124 -0.34 -5.29 11.39
N GLU A 125 -0.24 -5.78 12.63
CA GLU A 125 -1.01 -6.93 13.08
C GLU A 125 -2.52 -6.64 13.02
N GLU A 126 -2.93 -5.47 13.49
CA GLU A 126 -4.32 -5.00 13.40
C GLU A 126 -4.78 -4.83 11.94
N ASP A 127 -3.97 -4.21 11.07
CA ASP A 127 -4.30 -4.00 9.65
C ASP A 127 -4.40 -5.30 8.86
N VAL A 128 -3.52 -6.27 9.14
CA VAL A 128 -3.57 -7.60 8.49
C VAL A 128 -4.85 -8.34 8.88
N GLU A 129 -5.22 -8.33 10.16
CA GLU A 129 -6.45 -8.98 10.62
C GLU A 129 -7.70 -8.30 10.06
N GLU A 130 -7.73 -6.96 10.03
CA GLU A 130 -8.82 -6.21 9.40
C GLU A 130 -8.93 -6.51 7.91
N SER A 131 -7.79 -6.53 7.20
CA SER A 131 -7.73 -6.82 5.76
C SER A 131 -8.22 -8.23 5.43
N LYS A 132 -7.84 -9.23 6.23
CA LYS A 132 -8.35 -10.61 6.10
C LYS A 132 -9.85 -10.66 6.32
N HIS A 133 -10.35 -10.05 7.40
CA HIS A 133 -11.78 -10.02 7.68
C HIS A 133 -12.56 -9.34 6.55
N PHE A 134 -12.05 -8.22 6.03
CA PHE A 134 -12.66 -7.53 4.90
C PHE A 134 -12.68 -8.40 3.64
N ILE A 135 -11.55 -8.96 3.23
CA ILE A 135 -11.48 -9.77 2.01
C ILE A 135 -12.36 -11.02 2.14
N GLN A 136 -12.34 -11.69 3.28
CA GLN A 136 -13.17 -12.86 3.55
C GLN A 136 -14.66 -12.51 3.52
N SER A 137 -15.07 -11.37 4.10
CA SER A 137 -16.48 -10.95 4.11
C SER A 137 -16.99 -10.49 2.74
N GLN A 138 -16.13 -9.87 1.91
CA GLN A 138 -16.53 -9.34 0.60
C GLN A 138 -16.45 -10.38 -0.51
N VAL A 139 -15.45 -11.28 -0.47
CA VAL A 139 -15.19 -12.25 -1.53
C VAL A 139 -15.65 -13.65 -1.13
N GLY A 140 -15.52 -14.00 0.15
CA GLY A 140 -15.91 -15.30 0.68
C GLY A 140 -15.29 -16.47 -0.09
N PRO A 141 -16.09 -17.44 -0.56
CA PRO A 141 -15.59 -18.64 -1.24
C PRO A 141 -14.94 -18.36 -2.59
N ASP A 142 -15.20 -17.20 -3.21
CA ASP A 142 -14.63 -16.83 -4.51
C ASP A 142 -13.20 -16.26 -4.40
N LEU A 143 -12.60 -16.27 -3.20
CA LEU A 143 -11.27 -15.70 -2.98
C LEU A 143 -10.21 -16.51 -3.74
N PRO A 144 -9.49 -15.90 -4.70
CA PRO A 144 -8.44 -16.62 -5.40
C PRO A 144 -7.34 -17.04 -4.43
N LYS A 145 -6.97 -18.32 -4.48
CA LYS A 145 -5.90 -18.89 -3.65
C LYS A 145 -4.62 -18.04 -3.62
N PRO A 146 -4.10 -17.49 -4.74
CA PRO A 146 -2.91 -16.66 -4.70
C PRO A 146 -3.03 -15.40 -3.81
N ILE A 147 -4.24 -14.83 -3.66
CA ILE A 147 -4.47 -13.70 -2.75
C ILE A 147 -4.47 -14.17 -1.30
N ALA A 148 -5.12 -15.30 -1.01
CA ALA A 148 -5.11 -15.91 0.32
C ALA A 148 -3.67 -16.23 0.77
N ASP A 149 -2.87 -16.84 -0.11
CA ASP A 149 -1.47 -17.17 0.15
C ASP A 149 -0.63 -15.90 0.44
N GLN A 150 -0.90 -14.77 -0.25
CA GLN A 150 -0.22 -13.49 0.01
C GLN A 150 -0.61 -12.88 1.36
N LEU A 151 -1.87 -12.99 1.78
CA LEU A 151 -2.32 -12.53 3.10
C LEU A 151 -1.65 -13.33 4.23
N GLU A 152 -1.58 -14.65 4.09
CA GLU A 152 -0.87 -15.52 5.04
C GLU A 152 0.64 -15.22 5.09
N ALA A 153 1.25 -15.00 3.93
CA ALA A 153 2.67 -14.65 3.85
C ALA A 153 2.96 -13.30 4.50
N LEU A 154 2.10 -12.29 4.29
CA LEU A 154 2.21 -10.99 4.94
C LEU A 154 2.10 -11.13 6.46
N GLU A 155 1.10 -11.84 6.96
CA GLU A 155 0.93 -12.09 8.39
C GLU A 155 2.18 -12.72 9.01
N LYS A 156 2.76 -13.74 8.37
CA LYS A 156 3.98 -14.39 8.85
C LYS A 156 5.15 -13.41 8.95
N ARG A 157 5.33 -12.55 7.94
CA ARG A 157 6.39 -11.52 7.95
C ARG A 157 6.17 -10.48 9.05
N ILE A 158 4.92 -10.05 9.28
CA ILE A 158 4.59 -9.09 10.34
C ILE A 158 4.76 -9.70 11.74
N LYS A 159 4.36 -10.95 11.96
CA LYS A 159 4.58 -11.63 13.25
C LYS A 159 6.06 -11.80 13.60
N ALA A 160 6.92 -11.87 12.59
CA ALA A 160 8.37 -12.01 12.72
C ALA A 160 9.13 -10.67 12.90
N LEU A 161 8.45 -9.51 12.82
CA LEU A 161 9.01 -8.21 13.23
C LEU A 161 9.37 -8.18 14.72
#